data_AF-A0A960MEV1-F1
#
_entry.id   AF-A0A960MEV1-F1
#
_cell.length_a   1.000
_cell.length_b   1.000
_cell.length_c   1.000
_cell.angle_alpha   90.00
_cell.angle_beta   90.00
_cell.angle_gamma   90.00
#
_symmetry.space_group_name_H-M   'P 1'
#
loop_
_entity.id
_entity.type
_entity.pdbx_description
1 polymer ?
#
loop_
_entity_poly.entity_id
_entity_poly.type
_entity_poly.pdbx_seq_one_letter_code
_entity_poly.pdbx_strand_id
1 'polypeptide(L)' 'MSVHGQRNRLGALMKELMGRWSETKIHWRDAKALEFEKRYLSDLVDNVNAAMVVLEKLDQTLSKIRKDCGES' A
#
# COMPACT_ATOMS: atom_id res chain seq x y z
N MET A 1 6.58 17.14 0.24
CA MET A 1 6.03 15.84 -0.22
C MET A 1 4.58 15.77 0.25
N SER A 2 3.61 15.58 -0.64
CA SER A 2 2.18 15.51 -0.27
C SER A 2 1.79 14.10 0.20
N VAL A 3 0.81 14.01 1.09
CA VAL A 3 0.23 12.74 1.57
C VAL A 3 -0.33 11.93 0.40
N HIS A 4 -1.04 12.61 -0.51
CA HIS A 4 -1.47 12.05 -1.79
C HIS A 4 -0.33 11.37 -2.57
N GLY A 5 0.83 12.03 -2.71
CA GLY A 5 1.97 11.48 -3.43
C GLY A 5 2.55 10.23 -2.77
N GLN A 6 2.61 10.19 -1.43
CA GLN A 6 3.07 9.02 -0.70
C GLN A 6 2.09 7.84 -0.81
N ARG A 7 0.78 8.11 -0.78
CA ARG A 7 -0.26 7.11 -1.01
C ARG A 7 -0.09 6.43 -2.38
N ASN A 8 0.08 7.23 -3.43
CA ASN A 8 0.25 6.69 -4.78
C ASN A 8 1.54 5.87 -4.90
N ARG A 9 2.64 6.33 -4.29
CA ARG A 9 3.91 5.61 -4.26
C ARG A 9 3.78 4.27 -3.53
N LEU A 10 3.11 4.24 -2.37
CA LEU A 10 2.86 3.02 -1.62
C LEU A 10 2.06 2.00 -2.44
N GLY A 11 0.97 2.44 -3.07
CA GLY A 11 0.18 1.58 -3.95
C GLY A 11 0.97 1.02 -5.14
N ALA A 12 1.84 1.83 -5.75
CA ALA A 12 2.70 1.39 -6.84
C ALA A 12 3.70 0.31 -6.40
N LEU A 13 4.39 0.53 -5.27
CA LEU A 13 5.34 -0.44 -4.71
C LEU A 13 4.65 -1.74 -4.31
N MET A 14 3.44 -1.68 -3.76
CA MET A 14 2.67 -2.87 -3.41
C MET A 14 2.28 -3.67 -4.66
N LYS A 15 1.85 -3.00 -5.73
CA LYS A 15 1.55 -3.64 -7.02
C LYS A 15 2.78 -4.31 -7.60
N GLU A 16 3.94 -3.64 -7.56
CA GLU A 16 5.21 -4.19 -8.03
C GLU A 16 5.60 -5.44 -7.24
N LEU A 17 5.49 -5.42 -5.91
CA LEU A 17 5.78 -6.56 -5.05
C LEU A 17 4.90 -7.77 -5.41
N MET A 18 3.59 -7.56 -5.57
CA MET A 18 2.67 -8.63 -5.93
C MET A 18 2.92 -9.19 -7.33
N GLY A 19 3.33 -8.33 -8.28
CA GLY A 19 3.78 -8.75 -9.61
C GLY A 19 5.00 -9.67 -9.52
N ARG A 20 6.04 -9.25 -8.79
CA ARG A 20 7.24 -10.06 -8.56
C ARG A 20 6.94 -11.37 -7.83
N TRP A 21 6.01 -11.36 -6.87
CA TRP A 21 5.57 -12.58 -6.20
C TRP A 21 4.88 -13.55 -7.18
N SER A 22 4.01 -13.03 -8.06
CA SER A 22 3.34 -13.84 -9.08
C SER A 22 4.33 -14.51 -10.04
N GLU A 23 5.42 -13.84 -10.40
CA GLU A 23 6.50 -14.44 -11.22
C GLU A 23 7.28 -15.47 -10.40
N THR A 24 7.59 -15.17 -9.15
CA THR A 24 8.36 -16.04 -8.25
C THR A 24 7.63 -17.38 -8.01
N LYS A 25 6.32 -17.35 -7.76
CA LYS A 25 5.53 -18.57 -7.53
C LYS A 25 5.39 -19.45 -8.79
N ILE A 26 5.81 -18.99 -9.97
CA ILE A 26 5.90 -19.87 -11.14
C ILE A 26 6.99 -20.92 -10.92
N HIS A 27 8.09 -20.54 -10.28
CA HIS A 27 9.26 -21.39 -10.08
C HIS A 27 9.35 -21.95 -8.64
N TRP A 28 8.85 -21.21 -7.66
CA TRP A 28 8.86 -21.61 -6.25
C TRP A 28 7.45 -22.01 -5.80
N ARG A 29 7.18 -23.32 -5.75
CA ARG A 29 5.83 -23.89 -5.53
C ARG A 29 5.76 -24.90 -4.37
N ASP A 30 6.79 -24.93 -3.53
CA ASP A 30 6.84 -25.85 -2.41
C ASP A 30 5.99 -25.35 -1.22
N ALA A 31 5.99 -26.10 -0.13
CA ALA A 31 5.32 -25.72 1.11
C ALA A 31 5.85 -24.40 1.70
N LYS A 32 7.10 -24.02 1.41
CA LYS A 32 7.71 -22.77 1.89
C LYS A 32 7.20 -21.56 1.12
N ALA A 33 6.95 -21.69 -0.18
CA ALA A 33 6.28 -20.65 -0.95
C ALA A 33 4.88 -20.35 -0.39
N LEU A 34 4.12 -21.39 -0.02
CA LEU A 34 2.80 -21.24 0.59
C LEU A 34 2.88 -20.61 1.99
N GLU A 35 3.85 -21.03 2.82
CA GLU A 35 4.10 -20.42 4.13
C GLU A 35 4.44 -18.94 3.98
N PHE A 36 5.28 -18.59 3.00
CA PHE A 36 5.68 -17.21 2.75
C PHE A 36 4.50 -16.32 2.37
N GLU A 37 3.66 -16.77 1.42
CA GLU A 37 2.46 -16.05 0.99
C GLU A 37 1.51 -15.78 2.17
N LYS A 38 1.26 -16.82 2.98
CA LYS A 38 0.33 -16.70 4.12
C LYS A 38 0.89 -15.86 5.26
N ARG A 39 2.17 -16.03 5.61
CA ARG A 39 2.76 -15.47 6.83
C ARG A 39 3.28 -14.04 6.65
N TYR A 40 3.69 -13.67 5.45
CA TYR A 40 4.31 -12.38 5.21
C TYR A 40 3.51 -11.53 4.23
N LEU A 41 3.07 -12.10 3.11
CA LEU A 41 2.38 -11.31 2.09
C LEU A 41 0.94 -10.98 2.47
N SER A 42 0.17 -11.92 3.04
CA SER A 42 -1.21 -11.65 3.47
C SER A 42 -1.27 -10.48 4.47
N ASP A 43 -0.51 -10.58 5.55
CA ASP A 43 -0.45 -9.52 6.58
C ASP A 43 0.05 -8.19 6.00
N LEU A 44 1.02 -8.23 5.09
CA LEU A 44 1.52 -7.02 4.42
C LEU A 44 0.45 -6.36 3.54
N VAL A 45 -0.30 -7.15 2.76
CA VAL A 45 -1.41 -6.66 1.93
C VAL A 45 -2.44 -5.95 2.80
N ASP A 46 -2.85 -6.58 3.90
CA ASP A 46 -3.86 -6.03 4.80
C ASP A 46 -3.39 -4.73 5.45
N ASN A 47 -2.13 -4.69 5.93
CA ASN A 47 -1.54 -3.49 6.51
C ASN A 47 -1.40 -2.34 5.51
N VAL A 48 -0.99 -2.64 4.27
CA VAL A 48 -0.88 -1.63 3.22
C VAL A 48 -2.26 -1.08 2.85
N ASN A 49 -3.28 -1.94 2.72
CA ASN A 49 -4.65 -1.51 2.46
C ASN A 49 -5.17 -0.60 3.58
N ALA A 50 -4.94 -0.96 4.83
CA ALA A 50 -5.29 -0.12 5.97
C ALA A 50 -4.57 1.24 5.94
N ALA A 51 -3.26 1.25 5.63
CA ALA A 51 -2.48 2.48 5.50
C ALA A 51 -3.00 3.38 4.37
N MET A 52 -3.39 2.82 3.23
CA MET A 52 -3.97 3.57 2.10
C MET A 52 -5.24 4.33 2.50
N VAL A 53 -6.12 3.70 3.29
CA VAL A 53 -7.34 4.31 3.82
C VAL A 53 -7.01 5.45 4.79
N VAL A 54 -6.03 5.26 5.67
CA VAL A 54 -5.60 6.30 6.62
C VAL A 54 -4.98 7.50 5.89
N LEU A 55 -4.13 7.24 4.89
CA LEU A 55 -3.51 8.29 4.08
C LEU A 55 -4.56 9.11 3.31
N GLU A 56 -5.60 8.46 2.81
CA GLU A 56 -6.72 9.16 2.16
C GLU A 56 -7.48 10.08 3.13
N LYS A 57 -7.80 9.60 4.34
CA LYS A 57 -8.46 10.41 5.36
C LYS A 57 -7.58 11.59 5.79
N LEU A 58 -6.27 11.38 5.89
CA LEU A 58 -5.31 12.43 6.21
C LEU A 58 -5.25 13.49 5.10
N ASP A 59 -5.23 13.07 3.83
CA ASP A 59 -5.24 13.97 2.66
C ASP A 59 -6.50 14.85 2.62
N GLN A 60 -7.67 14.26 2.90
CA GLN A 60 -8.94 14.97 3.01
C GLN A 60 -8.94 15.99 4.16
N THR A 61 -8.41 15.58 5.33
CA THR A 61 -8.34 16.45 6.51
C THR A 61 -7.42 17.64 6.27
N LEU A 62 -6.23 17.41 5.70
CA LEU A 62 -5.30 18.49 5.36
C LEU A 62 -5.87 19.42 4.30
N SER A 63 -6.55 18.88 3.29
CA SER A 63 -7.22 19.69 2.26
C SER A 63 -8.31 20.58 2.85
N LYS A 64 -9.08 20.06 3.81
CA LYS A 64 -10.08 20.85 4.54
C LYS A 64 -9.44 21.96 5.36
N ILE A 65 -8.39 21.66 6.12
CA ILE A 65 -7.66 22.66 6.93
C ILE A 65 -7.12 23.79 6.03
N ARG A 66 -6.50 23.46 4.89
CA ARG A 66 -5.99 24.48 3.96
C ARG A 66 -7.10 25.40 3.43
N LYS A 67 -8.25 24.81 3.09
CA LYS A 67 -9.43 25.56 2.67
C LYS A 67 -9.98 26.46 3.79
N ASP A 68 -10.04 25.94 5.02
CA ASP A 68 -10.53 26.68 6.19
C ASP A 68 -9.57 27.82 6.58
N CYS A 69 -8.26 27.68 6.35
CA CYS A 69 -7.24 28.70 6.59
C CYS A 69 -7.12 29.75 5.46
N GLY A 70 -7.92 29.66 4.39
CA GLY A 70 -7.92 30.64 3.30
C GLY A 70 -6.70 30.58 2.37
N GLU A 71 -5.85 29.55 2.47
CA GLU A 71 -4.82 29.28 1.47
C GLU A 71 -5.50 28.77 0.20
N SER A 72 -5.72 29.68 -0.76
CA SER A 72 -6.12 29.37 -2.14
C SER A 72 -4.95 28.82 -2.95
#